data_AF-A0A6M2E5M7-F1
#
_entry.id   AF-A0A6M2E5M7-F1
#
_cell.length_a   1.000
_cell.length_b   1.000
_cell.length_c   1.000
_cell.angle_alpha   90.00
_cell.angle_beta   90.00
_cell.angle_gamma   90.00
#
_symmetry.space_group_name_H-M   'P 1'
#
loop_
_entity.id
_entity.type
_entity.pdbx_description
1 polymer ?
#
loop_
_entity_poly.entity_id
_entity_poly.type
_entity_poly.pdbx_seq_one_letter_code
_entity_poly.pdbx_strand_id
1 'polypeptide(L)'
;MEPTSWSLRFFALILLAVALDAFIERTCFDEARAKEYASYIDSVLMTAAHRAVVAEWNYVTNLTEKNKNKSIVESLTMKKLEKAIWRNVTRFKWSAFKDQATRRIFRKL
;
A
#
# COMPACT_ATOMS: atom_id res chain seq x y z
N MET A 1 4.04 51.68 -16.02
CA MET A 1 5.24 50.88 -16.36
C MET A 1 4.78 49.44 -16.47
N GLU A 2 4.55 48.96 -17.70
CA GLU A 2 4.18 47.57 -17.97
C GLU A 2 5.38 46.65 -17.63
N PRO A 3 5.19 45.56 -16.87
CA PRO A 3 6.26 44.61 -16.59
C PRO A 3 6.76 44.01 -17.90
N THR A 4 8.07 44.08 -18.16
CA THR A 4 8.66 43.52 -19.38
C THR A 4 8.45 42.00 -19.41
N SER A 5 8.10 41.46 -20.58
CA SER A 5 7.83 40.02 -20.83
C SER A 5 8.87 39.06 -20.21
N TRP A 6 10.13 39.50 -20.11
CA TRP A 6 11.20 38.77 -19.45
C TRP A 6 11.01 38.60 -17.95
N SER A 7 10.60 39.65 -17.24
CA SER A 7 10.34 39.58 -15.78
C SER A 7 9.26 38.55 -15.45
N LEU A 8 8.14 38.57 -16.20
CA LEU A 8 7.05 37.60 -16.05
C LEU A 8 7.49 36.15 -16.33
N ARG A 9 8.35 35.94 -17.35
CA ARG A 9 8.91 34.61 -17.64
C ARG A 9 9.84 34.12 -16.52
N PHE A 10 10.66 34.99 -15.95
CA PHE A 10 11.51 34.64 -14.81
C PHE A 10 10.68 34.29 -13.58
N PHE A 11 9.66 35.10 -13.24
CA PHE A 11 8.75 34.77 -12.16
C PHE A 11 8.00 33.45 -12.41
N ALA A 12 7.55 33.19 -13.64
CA ALA A 12 6.90 31.92 -13.99
C ALA A 12 7.85 30.71 -13.83
N LEU A 13 9.12 30.85 -14.21
CA LEU A 13 10.13 29.80 -14.02
C LEU A 13 10.41 29.53 -12.53
N ILE A 14 10.49 30.59 -11.72
CA ILE A 14 10.67 30.46 -10.27
C ILE A 14 9.46 29.76 -9.64
N LEU A 15 8.24 30.16 -10.00
CA LEU A 15 7.01 29.51 -9.51
C LEU A 15 6.93 28.03 -9.92
N LEU A 16 7.36 27.70 -11.14
CA LEU A 16 7.41 26.31 -11.61
C LEU A 16 8.42 25.48 -10.83
N ALA A 17 9.61 26.02 -10.55
CA ALA A 17 10.63 25.34 -9.75
C ALA A 17 10.14 25.03 -8.32
N VAL A 18 9.54 26.03 -7.65
CA VAL A 18 8.98 25.86 -6.30
C VAL A 18 7.85 24.83 -6.28
N ALA A 19 6.97 24.84 -7.29
CA ALA A 19 5.89 23.87 -7.40
C ALA A 19 6.40 22.43 -7.61
N LEU A 20 7.50 22.27 -8.37
CA LEU A 20 8.12 20.96 -8.61
C LEU A 20 8.74 20.39 -7.33
N ASP A 21 9.45 21.20 -6.56
CA ASP A 21 10.04 20.77 -5.28
C ASP A 21 8.97 20.31 -4.29
N ALA A 22 7.89 21.08 -4.12
CA ALA A 22 6.77 20.71 -3.28
C ALA A 22 6.07 19.42 -3.76
N PHE A 23 6.00 19.19 -5.07
CA PHE A 23 5.48 17.96 -5.65
C PHE A 23 6.38 16.76 -5.33
N ILE A 24 7.70 16.90 -5.51
CA ILE A 24 8.69 15.86 -5.21
C ILE A 24 8.63 15.49 -3.74
N GLU A 25 8.65 16.48 -2.83
CA GLU A 25 8.58 16.26 -1.39
C GLU A 25 7.31 15.48 -1.01
N ARG A 26 6.15 15.86 -1.56
CA ARG A 26 4.89 15.16 -1.35
C ARG A 26 4.94 13.70 -1.79
N THR A 27 5.51 13.41 -2.96
CA THR A 27 5.62 12.03 -3.47
C THR A 27 6.59 11.19 -2.64
N CYS A 28 7.69 11.78 -2.19
CA CYS A 28 8.67 11.13 -1.32
C CYS A 28 8.04 10.75 0.03
N PHE A 29 7.28 11.69 0.61
CA PHE A 29 6.57 11.46 1.88
C PHE A 29 5.48 10.38 1.76
N ASP A 30 4.73 10.37 0.65
CA ASP A 30 3.72 9.32 0.38
C ASP A 30 4.38 7.94 0.22
N GLU A 31 5.53 7.86 -0.44
CA GLU A 31 6.29 6.62 -0.58
C GLU A 31 6.90 6.14 0.75
N ALA A 32 7.41 7.04 1.59
CA ALA A 32 7.92 6.68 2.92
C ALA A 32 6.81 6.05 3.78
N ARG A 33 5.63 6.69 3.80
CA ARG A 33 4.44 6.14 4.47
C ARG A 33 4.00 4.81 3.87
N ALA A 34 4.08 4.67 2.54
CA ALA A 34 3.75 3.42 1.85
C ALA A 34 4.68 2.27 2.26
N LYS A 35 5.98 2.53 2.46
CA LYS A 35 6.95 1.54 2.96
C LYS A 35 6.64 1.10 4.40
N GLU A 36 6.35 2.05 5.29
CA GLU A 36 5.93 1.72 6.66
C GLU A 36 4.64 0.90 6.66
N TYR A 37 3.68 1.27 5.83
CA TYR A 37 2.44 0.53 5.68
C TYR A 37 2.66 -0.88 5.14
N ALA A 38 3.56 -1.05 4.15
CA ALA A 38 3.93 -2.35 3.61
C ALA A 38 4.54 -3.28 4.67
N SER A 39 5.44 -2.76 5.51
CA SER A 39 6.03 -3.53 6.63
C SER A 39 4.97 -3.91 7.67
N TYR A 40 4.04 -3.00 7.98
CA TYR A 40 2.94 -3.28 8.89
C TYR A 40 2.05 -4.41 8.37
N ILE A 41 1.57 -4.31 7.13
CA ILE A 41 0.66 -5.32 6.57
C ILE A 41 1.33 -6.68 6.39
N ASP A 42 2.64 -6.73 6.12
CA ASP A 42 3.38 -7.99 6.02
C ASP A 42 3.27 -8.79 7.33
N SER A 43 3.50 -8.13 8.48
CA SER A 43 3.39 -8.76 9.80
C SER A 43 1.97 -9.27 10.11
N VAL A 44 0.94 -8.48 9.76
CA VAL A 44 -0.46 -8.79 10.06
C VAL A 44 -0.97 -9.89 9.12
N LEU A 45 -0.66 -9.82 7.83
CA LEU A 45 -1.00 -10.86 6.85
C LEU A 45 -0.30 -12.17 7.17
N MET A 46 0.98 -12.15 7.52
CA MET A 46 1.73 -13.36 7.89
C MET A 46 1.05 -14.07 9.08
N THR A 47 0.64 -13.32 10.09
CA THR A 47 -0.06 -13.87 11.26
C THR A 47 -1.41 -14.49 10.88
N ALA A 48 -2.21 -13.80 10.06
CA ALA A 48 -3.51 -14.30 9.61
C ALA A 48 -3.38 -15.51 8.69
N ALA A 49 -2.42 -15.49 7.76
CA ALA A 49 -2.12 -16.59 6.84
C ALA A 49 -1.67 -17.83 7.61
N HIS A 50 -0.80 -17.68 8.61
CA HIS A 50 -0.39 -18.79 9.46
C HIS A 50 -1.59 -19.45 10.15
N ARG A 51 -2.51 -18.67 10.71
CA ARG A 51 -3.74 -19.21 11.34
C ARG A 51 -4.63 -19.94 10.35
N ALA A 52 -4.84 -19.37 9.16
CA ALA A 52 -5.65 -19.98 8.11
C ALA A 52 -5.04 -21.31 7.64
N VAL A 53 -3.74 -21.34 7.35
CA VAL A 53 -3.02 -22.55 6.90
C VAL A 53 -3.02 -23.62 7.99
N VAL A 54 -2.80 -23.27 9.26
CA VAL A 54 -2.85 -24.23 10.37
C VAL A 54 -4.27 -24.79 10.55
N ALA A 55 -5.30 -23.96 10.43
CA ALA A 55 -6.69 -24.41 10.55
C ALA A 55 -7.10 -25.34 9.39
N GLU A 56 -6.67 -25.01 8.17
CA GLU A 56 -6.84 -25.86 6.99
C GLU A 56 -6.09 -27.19 7.14
N TRP A 57 -4.82 -27.15 7.57
CA TRP A 57 -4.03 -28.35 7.82
C TRP A 57 -4.69 -29.28 8.83
N ASN A 58 -5.21 -28.73 9.93
CA ASN A 58 -5.95 -29.50 10.94
C ASN A 58 -7.22 -30.15 10.39
N TYR A 59 -7.89 -29.50 9.43
CA TYR A 59 -9.06 -30.08 8.79
C TYR A 59 -8.67 -31.22 7.84
N VAL A 60 -7.72 -30.99 6.93
CA VAL A 60 -7.33 -32.01 5.93
C VAL A 60 -6.65 -33.23 6.56
N THR A 61 -5.99 -33.07 7.71
CA THR A 61 -5.39 -34.20 8.45
C THR A 61 -6.35 -34.85 9.45
N ASN A 62 -7.43 -34.17 9.85
CA ASN A 62 -8.44 -34.68 10.77
C ASN A 62 -9.84 -34.12 10.42
N LEU A 63 -10.56 -34.87 9.59
CA LEU A 63 -11.84 -34.50 8.98
C LEU A 63 -12.99 -34.55 10.00
N THR A 64 -13.14 -33.48 10.78
CA THR A 64 -14.27 -33.27 11.70
C THR A 64 -15.01 -31.98 11.39
N GLU A 65 -16.30 -31.90 11.72
CA GLU A 65 -17.10 -30.67 11.52
C GLU A 65 -16.53 -29.49 12.33
N LYS A 66 -15.96 -29.76 13.51
CA LYS A 66 -15.24 -28.77 14.31
C LYS A 66 -14.05 -28.16 13.56
N ASN A 67 -13.19 -29.00 12.98
CA ASN A 67 -12.01 -28.53 12.24
C ASN A 67 -12.41 -27.84 10.93
N LYS A 68 -13.44 -28.35 10.25
CA LYS A 68 -14.03 -27.71 9.07
C LYS A 68 -14.51 -26.30 9.39
N ASN A 69 -15.34 -26.13 10.42
CA ASN A 69 -15.85 -24.81 10.82
C ASN A 69 -14.72 -23.85 11.20
N LYS A 70 -13.70 -24.35 11.92
CA LYS A 70 -12.52 -23.53 12.24
C LYS A 70 -11.76 -23.08 10.98
N SER A 71 -11.53 -23.98 10.01
CA SER A 71 -10.87 -23.63 8.75
C SER A 71 -11.63 -22.54 7.97
N ILE A 72 -12.97 -22.63 7.93
CA ILE A 72 -13.83 -21.63 7.28
C ILE A 72 -13.72 -20.27 7.98
N VAL A 73 -13.78 -20.25 9.32
CA VAL A 73 -13.69 -19.00 10.10
C VAL A 73 -12.35 -18.30 9.92
N GLU A 74 -11.24 -19.03 9.99
CA GLU A 74 -9.90 -18.44 9.85
C GLU A 74 -9.65 -17.98 8.39
N SER A 75 -10.10 -18.75 7.40
CA SER A 75 -10.06 -18.36 5.99
C SER A 75 -10.87 -17.09 5.72
N LEU A 76 -12.09 -17.00 6.25
CA LEU A 76 -12.92 -15.80 6.14
C LEU A 76 -12.26 -14.58 6.82
N THR A 77 -11.60 -14.79 7.96
CA THR A 77 -10.88 -13.74 8.68
C THR A 77 -9.71 -13.20 7.84
N MET A 78 -8.92 -14.09 7.23
CA MET A 78 -7.86 -13.71 6.29
C MET A 78 -8.42 -12.92 5.09
N LYS A 79 -9.51 -13.38 4.46
CA LYS A 79 -10.12 -12.68 3.31
C LYS A 79 -10.69 -11.31 3.68
N LYS A 80 -11.26 -11.15 4.87
CA LYS A 80 -11.71 -9.84 5.37
C LYS A 80 -10.54 -8.88 5.57
N LEU A 81 -9.42 -9.38 6.09
CA LEU A 81 -8.20 -8.60 6.26
C LEU A 81 -7.62 -8.17 4.91
N GLU A 82 -7.45 -9.09 3.95
CA GLU A 82 -7.00 -8.79 2.58
C GLU A 82 -7.85 -7.68 1.94
N LYS A 83 -9.19 -7.79 2.05
CA LYS A 83 -10.12 -6.76 1.53
C LYS A 83 -9.95 -5.40 2.23
N ALA A 84 -9.65 -5.39 3.53
CA ALA A 84 -9.41 -4.15 4.26
C ALA A 84 -8.08 -3.50 3.83
N ILE A 85 -7.03 -4.29 3.64
CA ILE A 85 -5.73 -3.84 3.15
C ILE A 85 -5.86 -3.28 1.74
N TRP A 86 -6.52 -3.99 0.83
CA TRP A 86 -6.71 -3.54 -0.55
C TRP A 86 -7.38 -2.15 -0.63
N ARG A 87 -8.42 -1.91 0.17
CA ARG A 87 -9.09 -0.59 0.26
C ARG A 87 -8.17 0.55 0.70
N ASN A 88 -7.11 0.25 1.44
CA ASN A 88 -6.11 1.23 1.84
C ASN A 88 -5.02 1.37 0.78
N VAL A 89 -4.55 0.26 0.20
CA VAL A 89 -3.56 0.22 -0.88
C VAL A 89 -4.02 1.04 -2.09
N THR A 90 -5.31 0.96 -2.46
CA THR A 90 -5.87 1.74 -3.58
C THR A 90 -5.86 3.25 -3.37
N ARG A 91 -5.61 3.74 -2.15
CA ARG A 91 -5.51 5.18 -1.85
C ARG A 91 -4.13 5.75 -2.15
N PHE A 92 -3.11 4.92 -2.23
CA PHE A 92 -1.75 5.34 -2.55
C PHE A 92 -1.56 5.53 -4.04
N LYS A 93 -0.85 6.59 -4.45
CA LYS A 93 -0.48 6.82 -5.86
C LYS A 93 0.79 6.04 -6.21
N TRP A 94 0.75 4.72 -6.01
CA TRP A 94 1.94 3.87 -6.07
C TRP A 94 2.62 3.83 -7.44
N SER A 95 1.92 4.13 -8.54
CA SER A 95 2.53 4.24 -9.87
C SER A 95 3.57 5.37 -9.97
N ALA A 96 3.48 6.37 -9.09
CA ALA A 96 4.39 7.52 -9.03
C ALA A 96 5.55 7.33 -8.05
N PHE A 97 5.62 6.22 -7.31
CA PHE A 97 6.74 5.97 -6.40
C PHE A 97 8.05 5.86 -7.16
N LYS A 98 9.14 6.36 -6.57
CA LYS A 98 10.49 6.32 -7.12
C LYS A 98 11.10 4.92 -6.95
N ASP A 99 10.93 4.29 -5.79
CA ASP A 99 11.45 2.94 -5.55
C ASP A 99 10.69 1.85 -6.31
N GLN A 100 11.42 1.09 -7.12
CA GLN A 100 10.86 0.00 -7.92
C GLN A 100 10.38 -1.17 -7.06
N ALA A 101 11.05 -1.47 -5.94
CA ALA A 101 10.64 -2.56 -5.06
C ALA A 101 9.28 -2.26 -4.43
N THR A 102 9.12 -1.05 -3.89
CA THR A 102 7.84 -0.56 -3.33
C THR A 102 6.73 -0.58 -4.38
N ARG A 103 6.98 -0.11 -5.61
CA ARG A 103 5.99 -0.24 -6.71
C ARG A 103 5.57 -1.68 -6.96
N ARG A 104 6.52 -2.63 -6.94
CA ARG A 104 6.23 -4.05 -7.18
C ARG A 104 5.37 -4.66 -6.06
N ILE A 105 5.64 -4.27 -4.81
CA ILE A 105 4.85 -4.71 -3.65
C ILE A 105 3.41 -4.21 -3.81
N PHE A 106 3.22 -2.90 -4.00
CA PHE A 106 1.88 -2.30 -4.13
C PHE A 106 1.09 -2.80 -5.34
N ARG A 107 1.76 -3.19 -6.43
CA ARG A 107 1.10 -3.80 -7.59
C ARG A 107 0.57 -5.21 -7.31
N LYS A 108 1.13 -5.92 -6.32
CA LYS A 108 0.72 -7.28 -5.94
C LYS A 108 -0.32 -7.32 -4.82
N LEU A 109 -0.44 -6.23 -4.07
CA LEU A 109 -1.41 -6.05 -2.99
C LEU A 109 -2.77 -5.60 -3.55
#